data_AF-A0A3S0E1L0-F1
#
_entry.id   AF-A0A3S0E1L0-F1
#
_cell.length_a   1.000
_cell.length_b   1.000
_cell.length_c   1.000
_cell.angle_alpha   90.00
_cell.angle_beta   90.00
_cell.angle_gamma   90.00
#
_symmetry.space_group_name_H-M   'P 1'
#
loop_
_entity.id
_entity.type
_entity.pdbx_description
1 polymer ?
#
loop_
_entity_poly.entity_id
_entity_poly.type
_entity_poly.pdbx_seq_one_letter_code
_entity_poly.pdbx_strand_id
1 'polypeptide(L)'
;SVADRSSGNTGGKAHDESQDVLRKLTESLYQGQSLSQALQHFPQAFPELYVASVRASEKTGDIVPTLQRFVTYQQQADTIRKQIISASIYPAVVFVVGIVVALFLLVYLVPKFSRIYEDMNSDLPFLSRMLLKWGSFASDNMSLVLLGIGGMTALAIYAASNAQARARALTLLWRIQSLRERWYLVQLSRLYRSAGMLLRGGIPAVTAFSMVGGLLHPTLRPRLEKAISRIREGQPISLVMQNCELTTPVAVRMLRVGEKSGKMGDMMERIALFYDEDTARWVDVFTRVFPPLLLLIIALFIGTIVVSMYMPIFELAGGLQ
;
A
#
# COMPACT_ATOMS: atom_id res chain seq x y z
N SER A 1 2.11 41.98 2.38
CA SER A 1 3.53 41.58 2.30
C SER A 1 3.87 40.44 3.28
N VAL A 2 3.10 39.34 3.31
CA VAL A 2 3.40 38.16 4.16
C VAL A 2 2.78 36.88 3.56
N ALA A 3 2.97 36.61 2.27
CA ALA A 3 2.37 35.40 1.66
C ALA A 3 3.23 34.74 0.57
N ASP A 4 4.55 34.93 0.58
CA ASP A 4 5.42 34.36 -0.46
C ASP A 4 6.83 33.99 0.03
N ARG A 5 6.93 33.24 1.14
CA ARG A 5 8.23 32.74 1.66
C ARG A 5 8.27 31.24 1.99
N SER A 6 7.20 30.48 1.81
CA SER A 6 7.18 29.06 2.21
C SER A 6 7.49 28.07 1.08
N SER A 7 7.53 28.48 -0.20
CA SER A 7 7.73 27.53 -1.31
C SER A 7 9.20 27.39 -1.79
N GLY A 8 10.13 28.20 -1.27
CA GLY A 8 11.55 28.20 -1.70
C GLY A 8 12.53 27.45 -0.78
N ASN A 9 12.11 26.96 0.40
CA ASN A 9 13.03 26.47 1.44
C ASN A 9 13.18 24.94 1.50
N THR A 10 12.42 24.17 0.72
CA THR A 10 12.54 22.71 0.70
C THR A 10 13.66 22.21 -0.21
N GLY A 11 13.96 22.93 -1.31
CA GLY A 11 15.07 22.60 -2.20
C GLY A 11 16.45 22.86 -1.58
N GLY A 12 16.61 23.95 -0.82
CA GLY A 12 17.87 24.29 -0.15
C GLY A 12 18.24 23.31 0.96
N LYS A 13 17.28 22.93 1.81
CA LYS A 13 17.52 21.98 2.92
C LYS A 13 17.85 20.57 2.45
N ALA A 14 17.19 20.09 1.40
CA ALA A 14 17.46 18.76 0.86
C ALA A 14 18.85 18.67 0.19
N HIS A 15 19.28 19.76 -0.46
CA HIS A 15 20.64 19.84 -1.01
C HIS A 15 21.71 19.90 0.08
N ASP A 16 21.45 20.64 1.16
CA ASP A 16 22.37 20.77 2.30
C ASP A 16 22.51 19.44 3.06
N GLU A 17 21.40 18.74 3.34
CA GLU A 17 21.42 17.38 3.92
C GLU A 17 22.18 16.37 3.04
N SER A 18 22.00 16.44 1.72
CA SER A 18 22.68 15.53 0.79
C SER A 18 24.19 15.77 0.76
N GLN A 19 24.62 17.03 0.77
CA GLN A 19 26.04 17.39 0.82
C GLN A 19 26.69 16.96 2.15
N ASP A 20 25.97 17.11 3.25
CA ASP A 20 26.44 16.68 4.58
C ASP A 20 26.62 15.17 4.69
N VAL A 21 25.68 14.39 4.14
CA VAL A 21 25.77 12.93 4.10
C VAL A 21 26.96 12.50 3.23
N LEU A 22 27.17 13.12 2.07
CA LEU A 22 28.29 12.82 1.19
C LEU A 22 29.63 13.15 1.85
N ARG A 23 29.76 14.32 2.50
CA ARG A 23 30.98 14.70 3.23
C ARG A 23 31.36 13.68 4.30
N LYS A 24 30.42 13.29 5.16
CA LYS A 24 30.67 12.31 6.23
C LYS A 24 30.99 10.91 5.69
N LEU A 25 30.38 10.53 4.56
CA LEU A 25 30.74 9.31 3.84
C LEU A 25 32.19 9.34 3.38
N THR A 26 32.59 10.42 2.72
CA THR A 26 33.96 10.61 2.23
C THR A 26 34.98 10.62 3.36
N GLU A 27 34.69 11.28 4.49
CA GLU A 27 35.52 11.24 5.69
C GLU A 27 35.69 9.82 6.24
N SER A 28 34.61 9.04 6.30
CA SER A 28 34.64 7.65 6.77
C SER A 28 35.50 6.76 5.86
N LEU A 29 35.45 7.00 4.54
CA LEU A 29 36.30 6.31 3.56
C LEU A 29 37.78 6.68 3.73
N TYR A 30 38.09 7.97 3.95
CA TYR A 30 39.45 8.42 4.23
C TYR A 30 40.00 7.86 5.55
N GLN A 31 39.13 7.54 6.51
CA GLN A 31 39.48 6.84 7.76
C GLN A 31 39.70 5.34 7.57
N GLY A 32 39.57 4.82 6.34
CA GLY A 32 39.81 3.41 6.01
C GLY A 32 38.62 2.48 6.24
N GLN A 33 37.42 3.00 6.52
CA GLN A 33 36.22 2.18 6.57
C GLN A 33 35.81 1.73 5.15
N SER A 34 35.20 0.55 5.04
CA SER A 34 34.60 0.14 3.78
C SER A 34 33.37 1.03 3.46
N LEU A 35 33.08 1.25 2.19
CA LEU A 35 31.89 1.96 1.73
C LEU A 35 30.61 1.40 2.35
N SER A 36 30.48 0.07 2.48
CA SER A 36 29.30 -0.54 3.11
C SER A 36 29.19 -0.24 4.60
N GLN A 37 30.31 -0.12 5.32
CA GLN A 37 30.31 0.32 6.72
C GLN A 37 29.94 1.80 6.83
N ALA A 38 30.51 2.65 5.99
CA ALA A 38 30.21 4.07 5.97
C ALA A 38 28.71 4.32 5.68
N LEU A 39 28.13 3.59 4.72
CA LEU A 39 26.70 3.69 4.39
C LEU A 39 25.76 3.25 5.52
N GLN A 40 26.17 2.31 6.38
CA GLN A 40 25.34 1.86 7.52
C GLN A 40 25.06 2.95 8.54
N HIS A 41 25.92 3.96 8.63
CA HIS A 41 25.74 5.06 9.58
C HIS A 41 24.55 5.98 9.20
N PHE A 42 24.02 5.86 7.98
CA PHE A 42 22.93 6.68 7.47
C PHE A 42 21.72 5.84 7.00
N PRO A 43 21.05 5.10 7.92
CA PRO A 43 19.95 4.18 7.55
C PRO A 43 18.71 4.89 7.00
N GLN A 44 18.57 6.20 7.24
CA GLN A 44 17.47 7.01 6.68
C GLN A 44 17.68 7.33 5.19
N ALA A 45 18.93 7.51 4.76
CA ALA A 45 19.29 7.77 3.37
C ALA A 45 19.55 6.48 2.58
N PHE A 46 20.09 5.46 3.24
CA PHE A 46 20.50 4.20 2.62
C PHE A 46 19.79 3.00 3.25
N PRO A 47 18.78 2.42 2.57
CA PRO A 47 18.11 1.22 3.04
C PRO A 47 19.07 0.04 3.21
N GLU A 48 18.77 -0.89 4.13
CA GLU A 48 19.60 -2.09 4.37
C GLU A 48 19.91 -2.91 3.11
N LEU A 49 18.96 -2.97 2.16
CA LEU A 49 19.17 -3.64 0.88
C LEU A 49 20.32 -3.00 0.07
N TYR A 50 20.41 -1.67 0.08
CA TYR A 50 21.48 -0.95 -0.61
C TYR A 50 22.83 -1.26 0.02
N VAL A 51 22.90 -1.16 1.34
CA VAL A 51 24.10 -1.49 2.12
C VAL A 51 24.55 -2.93 1.85
N ALA A 52 23.63 -3.89 1.88
CA ALA A 52 23.93 -5.30 1.64
C ALA A 52 24.45 -5.54 0.21
N SER A 53 23.85 -4.89 -0.79
CA SER A 53 24.30 -4.94 -2.18
C SER A 53 25.68 -4.29 -2.37
N VAL A 54 25.95 -3.16 -1.71
CA VAL A 54 27.27 -2.51 -1.74
C VAL A 54 28.33 -3.39 -1.06
N ARG A 55 28.04 -3.93 0.12
CA ARG A 55 28.95 -4.85 0.84
C ARG A 55 29.36 -6.05 0.00
N ALA A 56 28.43 -6.54 -0.80
CA ALA A 56 28.67 -7.63 -1.72
C ALA A 56 29.60 -7.24 -2.87
N SER A 57 29.31 -6.09 -3.48
CA SER A 57 30.06 -5.58 -4.63
C SER A 57 31.43 -5.04 -4.24
N GLU A 58 31.66 -4.68 -2.98
CA GLU A 58 33.00 -4.42 -2.44
C GLU A 58 33.94 -5.62 -2.57
N LYS A 59 33.41 -6.85 -2.42
CA LYS A 59 34.21 -8.07 -2.54
C LYS A 59 34.50 -8.46 -3.98
N THR A 60 33.61 -8.09 -4.90
CA THR A 60 33.70 -8.45 -6.33
C THR A 60 34.24 -7.32 -7.21
N GLY A 61 34.35 -6.09 -6.69
CA GLY A 61 34.81 -4.90 -7.43
C GLY A 61 33.72 -4.19 -8.25
N ASP A 62 32.53 -4.77 -8.38
CA ASP A 62 31.45 -4.29 -9.25
C ASP A 62 30.49 -3.32 -8.55
N ILE A 63 31.04 -2.28 -7.92
CA ILE A 63 30.23 -1.29 -7.18
C ILE A 63 29.37 -0.45 -8.15
N VAL A 64 29.94 0.07 -9.24
CA VAL A 64 29.23 0.96 -10.18
C VAL A 64 27.97 0.32 -10.79
N PRO A 65 28.01 -0.90 -11.35
CA PRO A 65 26.82 -1.57 -11.86
C PRO A 65 25.77 -1.84 -10.77
N THR A 66 26.21 -2.13 -9.53
CA THR A 66 25.33 -2.36 -8.39
C THR A 66 24.57 -1.09 -8.00
N LEU A 67 25.27 0.05 -7.95
CA LEU A 67 24.67 1.36 -7.72
C LEU A 67 23.63 1.71 -8.78
N GLN A 68 23.95 1.52 -10.06
CA GLN A 68 23.03 1.76 -11.17
C GLN A 68 21.75 0.91 -11.05
N ARG A 69 21.90 -0.38 -10.75
CA ARG A 69 20.72 -1.27 -10.56
C ARG A 69 19.85 -0.85 -9.39
N PHE A 70 20.45 -0.40 -8.29
CA PHE A 70 19.69 0.10 -7.16
C PHE A 70 18.93 1.39 -7.50
N VAL A 71 19.55 2.31 -8.24
CA VAL A 71 18.88 3.53 -8.73
C VAL A 71 17.68 3.16 -9.59
N THR A 72 17.83 2.24 -10.55
CA THR A 72 16.73 1.74 -11.38
C THR A 72 15.61 1.11 -10.54
N TYR A 73 15.97 0.33 -9.52
CA TYR A 73 14.99 -0.25 -8.59
C TYR A 73 14.20 0.82 -7.82
N GLN A 74 14.89 1.82 -7.25
CA GLN A 74 14.26 2.95 -6.56
C GLN A 74 13.31 3.71 -7.50
N GLN A 75 13.73 3.98 -8.74
CA GLN A 75 12.89 4.67 -9.73
C GLN A 75 11.60 3.89 -10.05
N GLN A 76 11.69 2.57 -10.20
CA GLN A 76 10.52 1.72 -10.44
C GLN A 76 9.59 1.69 -9.22
N ALA A 77 10.15 1.51 -8.02
CA ALA A 77 9.39 1.51 -6.77
C ALA A 77 8.67 2.84 -6.54
N ASP A 78 9.34 3.97 -6.79
CA ASP A 78 8.76 5.31 -6.71
C ASP A 78 7.68 5.54 -7.76
N THR A 79 7.86 5.03 -8.98
CA THR A 79 6.85 5.12 -10.03
C THR A 79 5.57 4.39 -9.62
N ILE A 80 5.68 3.16 -9.13
CA ILE A 80 4.55 2.37 -8.61
C ILE A 80 3.91 3.09 -7.41
N ARG A 81 4.72 3.59 -6.48
CA ARG A 81 4.22 4.33 -5.32
C ARG A 81 3.45 5.59 -5.73
N LYS A 82 3.97 6.37 -6.67
CA LYS A 82 3.32 7.58 -7.21
C LYS A 82 2.02 7.22 -7.91
N GLN A 83 1.99 6.14 -8.70
CA GLN A 83 0.76 5.64 -9.31
C GLN A 83 -0.28 5.26 -8.26
N ILE A 84 0.10 4.53 -7.20
CA ILE A 84 -0.81 4.18 -6.09
C ILE A 84 -1.36 5.43 -5.39
N ILE A 85 -0.50 6.42 -5.12
CA ILE A 85 -0.93 7.68 -4.47
C ILE A 85 -1.89 8.44 -5.38
N SER A 86 -1.51 8.65 -6.64
CA SER A 86 -2.33 9.36 -7.63
C SER A 86 -3.68 8.68 -7.85
N ALA A 87 -3.69 7.36 -7.92
CA ALA A 87 -4.90 6.54 -8.06
C ALA A 87 -5.86 6.69 -6.87
N SER A 88 -5.34 6.99 -5.68
CA SER A 88 -6.13 7.06 -4.44
C SER A 88 -6.80 8.42 -4.23
N ILE A 89 -6.31 9.49 -4.87
CA ILE A 89 -6.83 10.85 -4.68
C ILE A 89 -8.28 10.96 -5.14
N TYR A 90 -8.60 10.50 -6.35
CA TYR A 90 -9.95 10.63 -6.91
C TYR A 90 -11.00 9.84 -6.10
N PRO A 91 -10.81 8.54 -5.78
CA PRO A 91 -11.72 7.82 -4.88
C PRO A 91 -11.91 8.50 -3.52
N ALA A 92 -10.85 9.04 -2.92
CA ALA A 92 -10.94 9.73 -1.64
C ALA A 92 -11.82 10.98 -1.73
N VAL A 93 -11.67 11.79 -2.78
CA VAL A 93 -12.49 12.98 -2.98
C VAL A 93 -13.97 12.62 -3.17
N VAL A 94 -14.28 11.67 -4.06
CA VAL A 94 -15.67 11.25 -4.31
C VAL A 94 -16.30 10.64 -3.05
N PHE A 95 -15.54 9.83 -2.30
CA PHE A 95 -16.00 9.25 -1.05
C PHE A 95 -16.31 10.31 0.01
N VAL A 96 -15.43 11.30 0.19
CA VAL A 96 -15.66 12.42 1.12
C VAL A 96 -16.88 13.23 0.71
N VAL A 97 -17.01 13.61 -0.56
CA VAL A 97 -18.18 14.36 -1.06
C VAL A 97 -19.46 13.54 -0.89
N GLY A 98 -19.43 12.24 -1.20
CA GLY A 98 -20.56 11.33 -1.02
C GLY A 98 -21.00 11.24 0.44
N ILE A 99 -20.06 11.12 1.37
CA ILE A 99 -20.34 11.12 2.81
C ILE A 99 -20.96 12.46 3.24
N VAL A 100 -20.41 13.59 2.79
CA VAL A 100 -20.94 14.91 3.13
C VAL A 100 -22.39 15.06 2.66
N VAL A 101 -22.70 14.66 1.42
CA VAL A 101 -24.06 14.70 0.87
C VAL A 101 -24.98 13.74 1.63
N ALA A 102 -24.53 12.51 1.90
CA ALA A 102 -25.30 11.52 2.66
C ALA A 102 -25.65 12.02 4.07
N LEU A 103 -24.67 12.60 4.78
CA LEU A 103 -24.87 13.18 6.11
C LEU A 103 -25.82 14.37 6.06
N PHE A 104 -25.67 15.27 5.08
CA PHE A 104 -26.60 16.38 4.91
C PHE A 104 -28.04 15.90 4.75
N LEU A 105 -28.26 14.85 3.93
CA LEU A 105 -29.59 14.26 3.79
C LEU A 105 -30.10 13.68 5.12
N LEU A 106 -29.29 12.87 5.81
CA LEU A 106 -29.71 12.20 7.05
C LEU A 106 -29.93 13.16 8.23
N VAL A 107 -29.11 14.19 8.37
CA VAL A 107 -29.12 15.11 9.52
C VAL A 107 -30.11 16.25 9.32
N TYR A 108 -30.21 16.79 8.10
CA TYR A 108 -31.03 17.97 7.84
C TYR A 108 -32.33 17.63 7.14
N LEU A 109 -32.26 16.83 6.07
CA LEU A 109 -33.44 16.54 5.25
C LEU A 109 -34.39 15.57 5.96
N VAL A 110 -33.89 14.45 6.46
CA VAL A 110 -34.71 13.39 7.07
C VAL A 110 -35.53 13.88 8.26
N PRO A 111 -35.00 14.62 9.25
CA PRO A 111 -35.78 15.09 10.38
C PRO A 111 -36.86 16.10 9.99
N LYS A 112 -36.61 16.92 8.95
CA LYS A 112 -37.59 17.90 8.46
C LYS A 112 -38.85 17.21 7.90
N PHE A 113 -38.68 16.07 7.23
CA PHE A 113 -39.81 15.27 6.78
C PHE A 113 -40.41 14.39 7.88
N SER A 114 -39.59 13.91 8.84
CA SER A 114 -40.13 13.20 10.04
C SER A 114 -41.23 14.00 10.72
N ARG A 115 -40.99 15.30 10.93
CA ARG A 115 -41.98 16.20 11.55
C ARG A 115 -43.26 16.35 10.74
N ILE A 116 -43.18 16.27 9.40
CA ILE A 116 -44.36 16.31 8.52
C ILE A 116 -45.15 14.99 8.66
N TYR A 117 -44.47 13.87 8.90
CA TYR A 117 -45.08 12.55 9.02
C TYR A 117 -45.54 12.19 10.44
N GLU A 118 -44.96 12.78 11.49
CA GLU A 118 -45.37 12.54 12.88
C GLU A 118 -46.81 12.99 13.15
N ASP A 119 -47.29 14.01 12.43
CA ASP A 119 -48.69 14.45 12.46
C ASP A 119 -49.62 13.53 11.65
N MET A 120 -49.05 12.61 10.86
CA MET A 120 -49.77 11.68 9.99
C MET A 120 -49.75 10.30 10.65
N ASN A 121 -50.87 9.91 11.24
CA ASN A 121 -51.04 8.70 12.07
C ASN A 121 -51.05 7.39 11.24
N SER A 122 -50.21 7.29 10.19
CA SER A 122 -50.24 6.24 9.17
C SER A 122 -49.06 5.26 9.26
N ASP A 123 -49.32 4.02 8.84
CA ASP A 123 -48.34 2.93 8.77
C ASP A 123 -47.24 3.24 7.75
N LEU A 124 -46.19 3.93 8.21
CA LEU A 124 -45.02 4.21 7.38
C LEU A 124 -44.39 2.89 6.87
N PRO A 125 -44.08 2.80 5.55
CA PRO A 125 -43.38 1.67 4.96
C PRO A 125 -42.07 1.34 5.67
N PHE A 126 -41.64 0.07 5.63
CA PHE A 126 -40.45 -0.43 6.34
C PHE A 126 -39.19 0.42 6.08
N LEU A 127 -38.94 0.80 4.83
CA LEU A 127 -37.78 1.61 4.45
C LEU A 127 -37.81 2.99 5.09
N SER A 128 -38.96 3.68 5.09
CA SER A 128 -39.13 4.99 5.72
C SER A 128 -38.96 4.90 7.25
N ARG A 129 -39.50 3.85 7.89
CA ARG A 129 -39.34 3.63 9.34
C ARG A 129 -37.89 3.38 9.74
N MET A 130 -37.14 2.61 8.95
CA MET A 130 -35.72 2.39 9.18
C MET A 130 -34.93 3.69 8.99
N LEU A 131 -35.24 4.46 7.95
CA LEU A 131 -34.58 5.74 7.68
C LEU A 131 -34.79 6.75 8.81
N LEU A 132 -35.99 6.84 9.38
CA LEU A 132 -36.32 7.71 10.51
C LEU A 132 -35.61 7.28 11.80
N LYS A 133 -35.46 5.98 12.06
CA LYS A 133 -34.65 5.48 13.20
C LYS A 133 -33.17 5.85 13.07
N TRP A 134 -32.61 5.73 11.87
CA TRP A 134 -31.21 6.10 11.62
C TRP A 134 -31.02 7.63 11.63
N GLY A 135 -31.99 8.38 11.10
CA GLY A 135 -31.99 9.84 11.11
C GLY A 135 -32.14 10.44 12.51
N SER A 136 -33.06 9.92 13.34
CA SER A 136 -33.19 10.32 14.75
C SER A 136 -31.93 9.99 15.55
N PHE A 137 -31.38 8.78 15.39
CA PHE A 137 -30.11 8.42 16.03
C PHE A 137 -28.95 9.34 15.63
N ALA A 138 -28.85 9.69 14.34
CA ALA A 138 -27.82 10.59 13.83
C ALA A 138 -28.01 12.05 14.28
N SER A 139 -29.27 12.50 14.38
CA SER A 139 -29.64 13.85 14.87
C SER A 139 -29.36 13.98 16.37
N ASP A 140 -29.79 13.01 17.17
CA ASP A 140 -29.63 13.01 18.64
C ASP A 140 -28.17 12.87 19.07
N ASN A 141 -27.34 12.23 18.23
CA ASN A 141 -25.93 11.99 18.48
C ASN A 141 -25.02 12.72 17.47
N MET A 142 -25.44 13.90 16.98
CA MET A 142 -24.70 14.71 16.00
C MET A 142 -23.22 14.90 16.40
N SER A 143 -22.98 15.19 17.68
CA SER A 143 -21.63 15.38 18.23
C SER A 143 -20.79 14.10 18.12
N LEU A 144 -21.33 12.92 18.43
CA LEU A 144 -20.64 11.64 18.30
C LEU A 144 -20.40 11.24 16.84
N VAL A 145 -21.32 11.54 15.92
CA VAL A 145 -21.15 11.28 14.48
C VAL A 145 -20.03 12.14 13.90
N LEU A 146 -20.02 13.44 14.20
CA LEU A 146 -18.95 14.35 13.78
C LEU A 146 -17.59 13.97 14.40
N LEU A 147 -17.57 13.55 15.67
CA LEU A 147 -16.36 13.10 16.35
C LEU A 147 -15.87 11.75 15.80
N GLY A 148 -16.78 10.87 15.38
CA GLY A 148 -16.45 9.60 14.71
C GLY A 148 -15.84 9.82 13.32
N ILE A 149 -16.40 10.72 12.52
CA ILE A 149 -15.87 11.05 11.19
C ILE A 149 -14.55 11.81 11.32
N GLY A 150 -14.49 12.82 12.21
CA GLY A 150 -13.26 13.54 12.53
C GLY A 150 -12.18 12.63 13.10
N GLY A 151 -12.57 11.65 13.91
CA GLY A 151 -11.69 10.61 14.44
C GLY A 151 -11.15 9.69 13.35
N MET A 152 -12.01 9.24 12.41
CA MET A 152 -11.58 8.43 11.27
C MET A 152 -10.66 9.20 10.31
N THR A 153 -10.95 10.46 10.01
CA THR A 153 -10.09 11.28 9.13
C THR A 153 -8.76 11.60 9.82
N ALA A 154 -8.77 11.92 11.11
CA ALA A 154 -7.55 12.11 11.90
C ALA A 154 -6.72 10.82 11.98
N LEU A 155 -7.35 9.66 12.18
CA LEU A 155 -6.69 8.35 12.15
C LEU A 155 -6.10 8.03 10.77
N ALA A 156 -6.81 8.35 9.69
CA ALA A 156 -6.32 8.14 8.32
C ALA A 156 -5.10 9.04 8.03
N ILE A 157 -5.13 10.31 8.45
CA ILE A 157 -4.02 11.26 8.32
C ILE A 157 -2.83 10.83 9.19
N TYR A 158 -3.09 10.38 10.42
CA TYR A 158 -2.07 9.87 11.33
C TYR A 158 -1.42 8.58 10.80
N ALA A 159 -2.21 7.66 10.24
CA ALA A 159 -1.70 6.44 9.60
C ALA A 159 -0.92 6.72 8.31
N ALA A 160 -1.28 7.76 7.57
CA ALA A 160 -0.55 8.18 6.37
C ALA A 160 0.79 8.87 6.69
N SER A 161 0.86 9.59 7.82
CA SER A 161 2.05 10.35 8.24
C SER A 161 3.05 9.53 9.07
N ASN A 162 2.60 8.54 9.84
CA ASN A 162 3.46 7.78 10.75
C ASN A 162 3.74 6.34 10.25
N ALA A 163 5.00 6.00 9.99
CA ALA A 163 5.42 4.72 9.43
C ALA A 163 5.01 3.49 10.29
N GLN A 164 4.98 3.64 11.61
CA GLN A 164 4.54 2.56 12.52
C GLN A 164 3.02 2.40 12.55
N ALA A 165 2.27 3.50 12.47
CA ALA A 165 0.81 3.47 12.35
C ALA A 165 0.41 2.91 10.98
N ARG A 166 1.15 3.23 9.92
CA ARG A 166 1.01 2.63 8.59
C ARG A 166 1.23 1.12 8.65
N ALA A 167 2.27 0.64 9.35
CA ALA A 167 2.53 -0.79 9.52
C ALA A 167 1.40 -1.51 10.28
N ARG A 168 0.81 -0.87 11.30
CA ARG A 168 -0.36 -1.42 12.03
C ARG A 168 -1.65 -1.39 11.21
N ALA A 169 -1.91 -0.30 10.50
CA ALA A 169 -3.05 -0.19 9.58
C ALA A 169 -2.94 -1.21 8.45
N LEU A 170 -1.72 -1.38 7.91
CA LEU A 170 -1.38 -2.47 7.00
C LEU A 170 -1.77 -3.79 7.66
N THR A 171 -1.28 -4.14 8.86
CA THR A 171 -1.62 -5.41 9.58
C THR A 171 -3.12 -5.65 9.78
N LEU A 172 -3.95 -4.61 9.92
CA LEU A 172 -5.41 -4.74 9.94
C LEU A 172 -5.99 -5.04 8.56
N LEU A 173 -5.43 -4.42 7.51
CA LEU A 173 -5.74 -4.73 6.11
C LEU A 173 -5.39 -6.19 5.73
N TRP A 174 -4.44 -6.84 6.42
CA TRP A 174 -4.10 -8.26 6.23
C TRP A 174 -5.24 -9.22 6.59
N ARG A 175 -6.28 -8.75 7.28
CA ARG A 175 -7.43 -9.58 7.66
C ARG A 175 -8.46 -9.75 6.54
N ILE A 176 -8.33 -8.98 5.46
CA ILE A 176 -9.18 -9.10 4.27
C ILE A 176 -8.59 -10.22 3.38
N GLN A 177 -9.26 -11.38 3.39
CA GLN A 177 -8.82 -12.59 2.69
C GLN A 177 -8.52 -12.35 1.19
N SER A 178 -9.27 -11.46 0.54
CA SER A 178 -9.10 -11.12 -0.88
C SER A 178 -7.81 -10.33 -1.21
N LEU A 179 -7.26 -9.58 -0.24
CA LEU A 179 -6.02 -8.82 -0.42
C LEU A 179 -4.78 -9.67 -0.13
N ARG A 180 -4.92 -10.77 0.61
CA ARG A 180 -3.81 -11.60 1.10
C ARG A 180 -2.94 -12.16 -0.03
N GLU A 181 -3.55 -12.65 -1.10
CA GLU A 181 -2.84 -13.23 -2.24
C GLU A 181 -2.03 -12.18 -3.00
N ARG A 182 -2.58 -10.98 -3.17
CA ARG A 182 -1.89 -9.84 -3.81
C ARG A 182 -0.71 -9.37 -2.95
N TRP A 183 -0.89 -9.25 -1.64
CA TRP A 183 0.20 -8.92 -0.72
C TRP A 183 1.30 -9.97 -0.72
N TYR A 184 0.96 -11.25 -0.80
CA TYR A 184 1.92 -12.33 -0.94
C TYR A 184 2.77 -12.18 -2.22
N LEU A 185 2.14 -11.88 -3.37
CA LEU A 185 2.86 -11.62 -4.63
C LEU A 185 3.81 -10.43 -4.54
N VAL A 186 3.42 -9.34 -3.89
CA VAL A 186 4.30 -8.17 -3.67
C VAL A 186 5.51 -8.53 -2.81
N GLN A 187 5.31 -9.29 -1.73
CA GLN A 187 6.43 -9.74 -0.90
C GLN A 187 7.36 -10.70 -1.66
N LEU A 188 6.78 -11.57 -2.49
CA LEU A 188 7.53 -12.51 -3.30
C LEU A 188 8.34 -11.80 -4.40
N SER A 189 7.77 -10.79 -5.07
CA SER A 189 8.50 -9.92 -5.99
C SER A 189 9.70 -9.26 -5.30
N ARG A 190 9.49 -8.72 -4.09
CA ARG A 190 10.56 -8.09 -3.31
C ARG A 190 11.67 -9.08 -2.92
N LEU A 191 11.32 -10.31 -2.54
CA LEU A 191 12.29 -11.38 -2.30
C LEU A 191 13.14 -11.65 -3.55
N TYR A 192 12.49 -11.91 -4.69
CA TYR A 192 13.21 -12.23 -5.93
C TYR A 192 14.02 -11.05 -6.47
N ARG A 193 13.52 -9.82 -6.37
CA ARG A 193 14.25 -8.61 -6.76
C ARG A 193 15.54 -8.48 -5.97
N SER A 194 15.42 -8.58 -4.66
CA SER A 194 16.54 -8.40 -3.73
C SER A 194 17.55 -9.53 -3.88
N ALA A 195 17.08 -10.78 -3.89
CA ALA A 195 17.94 -11.95 -4.08
C ALA A 195 18.59 -11.94 -5.46
N GLY A 196 17.85 -11.58 -6.52
CA GLY A 196 18.36 -11.47 -7.89
C GLY A 196 19.48 -10.43 -8.01
N MET A 197 19.30 -9.25 -7.41
CA MET A 197 20.33 -8.19 -7.39
C MET A 197 21.62 -8.68 -6.73
N LEU A 198 21.51 -9.34 -5.57
CA LEU A 198 22.65 -9.89 -4.83
C LEU A 198 23.33 -11.04 -5.58
N LEU A 199 22.56 -11.95 -6.17
CA LEU A 199 23.07 -13.07 -6.96
C LEU A 199 23.80 -12.61 -8.22
N ARG A 200 23.25 -11.63 -8.94
CA ARG A 200 23.95 -11.05 -10.11
C ARG A 200 25.19 -10.24 -9.71
N GLY A 201 25.27 -9.78 -8.46
CA GLY A 201 26.47 -9.16 -7.88
C GLY A 201 27.54 -10.17 -7.44
N GLY A 202 27.32 -11.46 -7.70
CA GLY A 202 28.26 -12.55 -7.40
C GLY A 202 28.14 -13.13 -6.00
N ILE A 203 27.12 -12.76 -5.21
CA ILE A 203 26.91 -13.36 -3.88
C ILE A 203 26.40 -14.79 -4.04
N PRO A 204 26.94 -15.77 -3.29
CA PRO A 204 26.36 -17.10 -3.19
C PRO A 204 24.91 -17.09 -2.70
N ALA A 205 24.06 -17.95 -3.26
CA ALA A 205 22.62 -17.97 -3.01
C ALA A 205 22.24 -18.01 -1.52
N VAL A 206 22.89 -18.88 -0.75
CA VAL A 206 22.65 -19.02 0.70
C VAL A 206 22.87 -17.68 1.44
N THR A 207 23.96 -17.00 1.12
CA THR A 207 24.31 -15.70 1.73
C THR A 207 23.32 -14.63 1.27
N ALA A 208 22.98 -14.59 -0.02
CA ALA A 208 22.00 -13.65 -0.56
C ALA A 208 20.63 -13.80 0.14
N PHE A 209 20.10 -15.02 0.26
CA PHE A 209 18.82 -15.25 0.93
C PHE A 209 18.86 -14.86 2.42
N SER A 210 19.97 -15.12 3.12
CA SER A 210 20.10 -14.71 4.52
C SER A 210 20.06 -13.19 4.70
N MET A 211 20.66 -12.43 3.78
CA MET A 211 20.62 -10.97 3.78
C MET A 211 19.21 -10.43 3.49
N VAL A 212 18.46 -11.09 2.60
CA VAL A 212 17.09 -10.65 2.23
C VAL A 212 16.06 -11.00 3.30
N GLY A 213 16.32 -11.98 4.17
CA GLY A 213 15.39 -12.38 5.22
C GLY A 213 14.94 -11.24 6.15
N GLY A 214 15.84 -10.31 6.47
CA GLY A 214 15.51 -9.13 7.28
C GLY A 214 14.50 -8.18 6.62
N LEU A 215 14.49 -8.14 5.28
CA LEU A 215 13.61 -7.28 4.51
C LEU A 215 12.18 -7.82 4.41
N LEU A 216 11.99 -9.13 4.50
CA LEU A 216 10.69 -9.77 4.34
C LEU A 216 9.75 -9.53 5.53
N HIS A 217 8.45 -9.54 5.24
CA HIS A 217 7.41 -9.53 6.28
C HIS A 217 7.59 -10.71 7.25
N PRO A 218 7.36 -10.54 8.57
CA PRO A 218 7.56 -11.59 9.58
C PRO A 218 6.91 -12.93 9.26
N THR A 219 5.77 -12.94 8.57
CA THR A 219 5.05 -14.17 8.18
C THR A 219 5.82 -15.06 7.20
N LEU A 220 6.70 -14.48 6.36
CA LEU A 220 7.44 -15.23 5.34
C LEU A 220 8.87 -15.59 5.80
N ARG A 221 9.37 -14.98 6.87
CA ARG A 221 10.73 -15.23 7.37
C ARG A 221 10.97 -16.71 7.76
N PRO A 222 10.07 -17.39 8.51
CA PRO A 222 10.29 -18.79 8.85
C PRO A 222 10.35 -19.72 7.64
N ARG A 223 9.57 -19.40 6.59
CA ARG A 223 9.58 -20.15 5.33
C ARG A 223 10.92 -19.99 4.61
N LEU A 224 11.46 -18.76 4.60
CA LEU A 224 12.76 -18.49 3.98
C LEU A 224 13.91 -19.11 4.76
N GLU A 225 13.87 -19.07 6.10
CA GLU A 225 14.89 -19.72 6.95
C GLU A 225 14.94 -21.24 6.69
N LYS A 226 13.78 -21.89 6.61
CA LYS A 226 13.67 -23.30 6.23
C LYS A 226 14.16 -23.57 4.80
N ALA A 227 13.93 -22.63 3.87
CA ALA A 227 14.46 -22.74 2.52
C ALA A 227 15.99 -22.64 2.51
N ILE A 228 16.57 -21.70 3.27
CA ILE A 228 18.01 -21.51 3.37
C ILE A 228 18.69 -22.78 3.91
N SER A 229 18.13 -23.43 4.94
CA SER A 229 18.71 -24.66 5.51
C SER A 229 18.76 -25.79 4.47
N ARG A 230 17.67 -26.01 3.73
CA ARG A 230 17.61 -27.05 2.69
C ARG A 230 18.51 -26.77 1.49
N ILE A 231 18.67 -25.50 1.12
CA ILE A 231 19.62 -25.11 0.06
C ILE A 231 21.06 -25.34 0.51
N ARG A 232 21.38 -25.10 1.80
CA ARG A 232 22.70 -25.45 2.37
C ARG A 232 22.98 -26.95 2.35
N GLU A 233 21.95 -27.78 2.49
CA GLU A 233 22.03 -29.24 2.36
C GLU A 233 22.21 -29.70 0.89
N GLY A 234 22.27 -28.78 -0.08
CA GLY A 234 22.50 -29.09 -1.49
C GLY A 234 21.23 -29.38 -2.29
N GLN A 235 20.03 -29.17 -1.72
CA GLN A 235 18.79 -29.33 -2.46
C GLN A 235 18.62 -28.24 -3.54
N PRO A 236 18.03 -28.57 -4.71
CA PRO A 236 17.78 -27.59 -5.76
C PRO A 236 16.91 -26.43 -5.27
N ILE A 237 17.33 -25.19 -5.53
CA ILE A 237 16.64 -23.96 -5.12
C ILE A 237 15.21 -23.94 -5.68
N SER A 238 15.01 -24.38 -6.93
CA SER A 238 13.69 -24.41 -7.54
C SER A 238 12.72 -25.33 -6.79
N LEU A 239 13.21 -26.48 -6.32
CA LEU A 239 12.45 -27.44 -5.52
C LEU A 239 12.20 -26.92 -4.11
N VAL A 240 13.21 -26.35 -3.46
CA VAL A 240 13.10 -25.84 -2.09
C VAL A 240 12.13 -24.68 -1.99
N MET A 241 12.18 -23.73 -2.94
CA MET A 241 11.25 -22.60 -3.00
C MET A 241 9.81 -23.07 -3.24
N GLN A 242 9.62 -24.16 -3.99
CA GLN A 242 8.32 -24.80 -4.16
C GLN A 242 7.81 -25.42 -2.86
N ASN A 243 8.63 -26.21 -2.20
CA ASN A 243 8.27 -26.92 -0.97
C ASN A 243 8.03 -26.00 0.23
N CYS A 244 8.64 -24.81 0.22
CA CYS A 244 8.47 -23.81 1.28
C CYS A 244 7.37 -22.80 0.98
N GLU A 245 6.60 -22.96 -0.10
CA GLU A 245 5.58 -22.01 -0.55
C GLU A 245 6.14 -20.59 -0.67
N LEU A 246 7.27 -20.46 -1.37
CA LEU A 246 7.96 -19.21 -1.71
C LEU A 246 8.09 -19.08 -3.23
N THR A 247 7.05 -19.50 -3.95
CA THR A 247 6.99 -19.47 -5.40
C THR A 247 5.55 -19.50 -5.88
N THR A 248 5.37 -19.36 -7.19
CA THR A 248 4.14 -19.65 -7.93
C THR A 248 4.44 -20.62 -9.07
N PRO A 249 3.44 -21.10 -9.83
CA PRO A 249 3.65 -21.92 -11.02
C PRO A 249 4.56 -21.29 -12.08
N VAL A 250 4.48 -19.96 -12.26
CA VAL A 250 5.33 -19.23 -13.23
C VAL A 250 6.75 -19.10 -12.70
N ALA A 251 6.90 -18.68 -11.44
CA ALA A 251 8.21 -18.48 -10.82
C ALA A 251 9.01 -19.80 -10.75
N VAL A 252 8.38 -20.94 -10.42
CA VAL A 252 9.09 -22.23 -10.36
C VAL A 252 9.71 -22.62 -11.69
N ARG A 253 9.02 -22.35 -12.81
CA ARG A 253 9.54 -22.65 -14.15
C ARG A 253 10.77 -21.80 -14.46
N MET A 254 10.72 -20.50 -14.14
CA MET A 254 11.84 -19.59 -14.34
C MET A 254 13.01 -19.92 -13.41
N LEU A 255 12.76 -20.31 -12.15
CA LEU A 255 13.80 -20.78 -11.23
C LEU A 255 14.49 -22.05 -11.76
N ARG A 256 13.73 -23.01 -12.30
CA ARG A 256 14.32 -24.22 -12.92
C ARG A 256 15.21 -23.89 -14.12
N VAL A 257 14.80 -22.92 -14.95
CA VAL A 257 15.63 -22.44 -16.07
C VAL A 257 16.90 -21.76 -15.56
N GLY A 258 16.79 -20.92 -14.52
CA GLY A 258 17.92 -20.22 -13.90
C GLY A 258 18.92 -21.18 -13.26
N GLU A 259 18.41 -22.20 -12.59
CA GLU A 259 19.20 -23.26 -11.97
C GLU A 259 19.96 -24.10 -13.01
N LYS A 260 19.30 -24.54 -14.09
CA LYS A 260 19.93 -25.31 -15.17
C LYS A 260 20.95 -24.52 -15.98
N SER A 261 20.71 -23.21 -16.17
CA SER A 261 21.57 -22.33 -16.97
C SER A 261 22.68 -21.64 -16.15
N GLY A 262 22.69 -21.82 -14.82
CA GLY A 262 23.56 -21.07 -13.91
C GLY A 262 23.22 -19.59 -13.78
N LYS A 263 22.16 -19.09 -14.44
CA LYS A 263 21.76 -17.68 -14.47
C LYS A 263 20.64 -17.39 -13.47
N MET A 264 20.82 -17.81 -12.22
CA MET A 264 19.78 -17.69 -11.20
C MET A 264 19.42 -16.23 -10.89
N GLY A 265 20.42 -15.35 -10.80
CA GLY A 265 20.19 -13.93 -10.56
C GLY A 265 19.35 -13.26 -11.65
N ASP A 266 19.64 -13.54 -12.92
CA ASP A 266 18.87 -12.99 -14.05
C ASP A 266 17.42 -13.50 -14.05
N MET A 267 17.20 -14.78 -13.76
CA MET A 267 15.85 -15.34 -13.71
C MET A 267 15.06 -14.79 -12.52
N MET A 268 15.67 -14.62 -11.35
CA MET A 268 15.01 -13.99 -10.20
C MET A 268 14.60 -12.55 -10.49
N GLU A 269 15.45 -11.78 -11.17
CA GLU A 269 15.11 -10.41 -11.54
C GLU A 269 13.95 -10.35 -12.57
N ARG A 270 13.91 -11.30 -13.52
CA ARG A 270 12.78 -11.43 -14.45
C ARG A 270 11.48 -11.83 -13.75
N ILE A 271 11.54 -12.73 -12.77
CA ILE A 271 10.38 -13.10 -11.96
C ILE A 271 9.84 -11.88 -11.22
N ALA A 272 10.73 -11.07 -10.62
CA ALA A 272 10.33 -9.85 -9.94
C ALA A 272 9.66 -8.85 -10.89
N LEU A 273 10.25 -8.61 -12.07
CA LEU A 273 9.65 -7.74 -13.10
C LEU A 273 8.25 -8.20 -13.50
N PHE A 274 8.07 -9.51 -13.74
CA PHE A 274 6.77 -10.06 -14.09
C PHE A 274 5.69 -9.79 -13.03
N TYR A 275 6.01 -9.93 -11.74
CA TYR A 275 5.05 -9.64 -10.67
C TYR A 275 4.86 -8.15 -10.40
N ASP A 276 5.88 -7.33 -10.60
CA ASP A 276 5.75 -5.87 -10.51
C ASP A 276 4.80 -5.36 -11.59
N GLU A 277 4.93 -5.87 -12.82
CA GLU A 277 4.02 -5.55 -13.94
C GLU A 277 2.59 -6.06 -13.71
N ASP A 278 2.42 -7.30 -13.21
CA ASP A 278 1.09 -7.83 -12.85
C ASP A 278 0.42 -6.99 -11.76
N THR A 279 1.19 -6.59 -10.74
CA THR A 279 0.71 -5.72 -9.66
C THR A 279 0.32 -4.35 -10.19
N ALA A 280 1.14 -3.73 -11.04
CA ALA A 280 0.83 -2.43 -11.63
C ALA A 280 -0.44 -2.48 -12.49
N ARG A 281 -0.62 -3.54 -13.28
CA ARG A 281 -1.82 -3.76 -14.08
C ARG A 281 -3.07 -3.93 -13.23
N TRP A 282 -2.97 -4.68 -12.13
CA TRP A 282 -4.08 -4.84 -11.19
C TRP A 282 -4.46 -3.51 -10.52
N VAL A 283 -3.46 -2.71 -10.12
CA VAL A 283 -3.70 -1.36 -9.57
C VAL A 283 -4.38 -0.45 -10.59
N ASP A 284 -3.96 -0.46 -11.86
CA ASP A 284 -4.59 0.32 -12.92
C ASP A 284 -6.06 -0.09 -13.15
N VAL A 285 -6.35 -1.39 -13.23
CA VAL A 285 -7.73 -1.89 -13.34
C VAL A 285 -8.58 -1.48 -12.13
N PHE A 286 -8.06 -1.65 -10.92
CA PHE A 286 -8.75 -1.23 -9.70
C PHE A 286 -9.06 0.27 -9.73
N THR A 287 -8.09 1.10 -10.16
CA THR A 287 -8.24 2.56 -10.25
C THR A 287 -9.30 2.98 -11.26
N ARG A 288 -9.51 2.20 -12.33
CA ARG A 288 -10.52 2.48 -13.36
C ARG A 288 -11.92 2.01 -12.97
N VAL A 289 -12.03 0.88 -12.29
CA VAL A 289 -13.33 0.23 -11.97
C VAL A 289 -13.90 0.69 -10.64
N PHE A 290 -13.05 0.97 -9.65
CA PHE A 290 -13.50 1.33 -8.32
C PHE A 290 -14.34 2.62 -8.28
N PRO A 291 -13.96 3.71 -8.99
CA PRO A 291 -14.76 4.93 -8.93
C PRO A 291 -16.19 4.84 -9.50
N PRO A 292 -16.47 4.26 -10.68
CA PRO A 292 -17.85 4.13 -11.17
C PRO A 292 -18.69 3.23 -10.26
N LEU A 293 -18.11 2.17 -9.68
CA LEU A 293 -18.79 1.34 -8.69
C LEU A 293 -19.16 2.16 -7.44
N LEU A 294 -18.23 2.97 -6.93
CA LEU A 294 -18.46 3.84 -5.77
C LEU A 294 -19.59 4.84 -6.06
N LEU A 295 -19.58 5.46 -7.24
CA LEU A 295 -20.62 6.39 -7.66
C LEU A 295 -21.98 5.70 -7.73
N LEU A 296 -22.05 4.48 -8.27
CA LEU A 296 -23.29 3.71 -8.32
C LEU A 296 -23.82 3.36 -6.92
N ILE A 297 -22.94 2.96 -5.99
CA ILE A 297 -23.32 2.68 -4.60
C ILE A 297 -23.85 3.95 -3.92
N ILE A 298 -23.16 5.08 -4.06
CA ILE A 298 -23.59 6.36 -3.49
C ILE A 298 -24.92 6.81 -4.11
N ALA A 299 -25.07 6.70 -5.44
CA ALA A 299 -26.29 7.06 -6.14
C ALA A 299 -27.47 6.18 -5.72
N LEU A 300 -27.25 4.87 -5.57
CA LEU A 300 -28.26 3.95 -5.06
C LEU A 300 -28.66 4.32 -3.63
N PHE A 301 -27.67 4.57 -2.76
CA PHE A 301 -27.91 4.95 -1.36
C PHE A 301 -28.71 6.25 -1.25
N ILE A 302 -28.31 7.30 -1.98
CA ILE A 302 -29.03 8.58 -2.03
C ILE A 302 -30.43 8.39 -2.64
N GLY A 303 -30.54 7.61 -3.72
CA GLY A 303 -31.81 7.29 -4.36
C GLY A 303 -32.79 6.59 -3.41
N THR A 304 -32.31 5.61 -2.64
CA THR A 304 -33.11 4.94 -1.61
C THR A 304 -33.58 5.92 -0.53
N ILE A 305 -32.73 6.85 -0.09
CA ILE A 305 -33.13 7.92 0.83
C ILE A 305 -34.28 8.70 0.22
N VAL A 306 -34.08 9.28 -0.98
CA VAL A 306 -35.07 10.13 -1.64
C VAL A 306 -36.40 9.40 -1.85
N VAL A 307 -36.39 8.19 -2.41
CA VAL A 307 -37.62 7.40 -2.62
C VAL A 307 -38.35 7.14 -1.30
N SER A 308 -37.62 6.76 -0.25
CA SER A 308 -38.21 6.53 1.08
C SER A 308 -38.83 7.79 1.67
N MET A 309 -38.32 8.97 1.30
CA MET A 309 -38.90 10.25 1.70
C MET A 309 -40.17 10.57 0.93
N TYR A 310 -40.24 10.30 -0.38
CA TYR A 310 -41.38 10.68 -1.22
C TYR A 310 -42.52 9.66 -1.22
N MET A 311 -42.25 8.37 -0.96
CA MET A 311 -43.26 7.30 -1.02
C MET A 311 -44.51 7.58 -0.16
N PRO A 312 -44.39 8.01 1.11
CA PRO A 312 -45.57 8.30 1.92
C PRO A 312 -46.45 9.42 1.34
N ILE A 313 -45.83 10.43 0.71
CA ILE A 313 -46.56 11.53 0.06
C ILE A 313 -47.43 11.00 -1.09
N PHE A 314 -46.89 10.07 -1.88
CA PHE A 314 -47.65 9.46 -2.98
C PHE A 314 -48.80 8.59 -2.48
N GLU A 315 -48.61 7.83 -1.40
CA GLU A 315 -49.67 7.03 -0.78
C GLU A 315 -50.81 7.91 -0.25
N LEU A 316 -50.48 9.06 0.35
CA LEU A 316 -51.45 10.03 0.83
C LEU A 316 -52.22 10.71 -0.31
N ALA A 317 -51.54 11.07 -1.40
CA ALA A 317 -52.19 11.63 -2.58
C ALA A 317 -53.10 10.61 -3.29
N GLY A 318 -52.72 9.33 -3.29
CA GLY A 318 -53.52 8.24 -3.88
C GLY A 318 -54.74 7.86 -3.04
N GLY A 319 -54.70 8.01 -1.72
CA GLY A 319 -55.83 7.77 -0.82
C GLY A 319 -56.89 8.89 -0.80
N LEU A 320 -56.65 10.00 -1.51
CA LEU A 320 -57.59 11.13 -1.65
C LEU A 320 -58.48 11.04 -2.91
N GLN A 321 -58.52 9.87 -3.58
CA GLN A 321 -59.46 9.54 -4.67
C GLN A 321 -60.57 8.60 -4.20
#